data_AF-A0A7Z2PTB2-F1
#
_entry.id   AF-A0A7Z2PTB2-F1
#
_cell.length_a   1.000
_cell.length_b   1.000
_cell.length_c   1.000
_cell.angle_alpha   90.00
_cell.angle_beta   90.00
_cell.angle_gamma   90.00
#
_symmetry.space_group_name_H-M   'P 1'
#
loop_
_entity.id
_entity.type
_entity.pdbx_description
1 polymer ?
#
loop_
_entity_poly.entity_id
_entity_poly.type
_entity_poly.pdbx_seq_one_letter_code
_entity_poly.pdbx_strand_id
1 'polypeptide(L)'
;MNPIDEIRGLLTKILREPSSRKETVKEFERYYGGIGTIARRSIGGDVLDILDDLVYDLAFYVPDPATRAQDPSYYGDERLVKEVDVALRLLSQAGIVVPLGQR
;
A
#
# COMPACT_ATOMS: atom_id res chain seq x y z
N MET A 1 13.76 -3.05 -13.17
CA MET A 1 13.39 -2.45 -11.88
C MET A 1 12.79 -3.56 -11.03
N ASN A 2 13.21 -3.71 -9.78
CA ASN A 2 12.68 -4.75 -8.90
C ASN A 2 11.25 -4.35 -8.47
N PRO A 3 10.22 -5.20 -8.66
CA PRO A 3 8.85 -4.88 -8.28
C PRO A 3 8.69 -4.43 -6.83
N ILE A 4 9.47 -5.03 -5.94
CA ILE A 4 9.47 -4.72 -4.51
C ILE A 4 9.94 -3.29 -4.22
N ASP A 5 10.97 -2.81 -4.94
CA ASP A 5 11.49 -1.47 -4.73
C ASP A 5 10.47 -0.40 -5.13
N GLU A 6 9.72 -0.65 -6.22
CA GLU A 6 8.67 0.24 -6.69
C GLU A 6 7.48 0.26 -5.74
N ILE A 7 7.01 -0.92 -5.31
CA ILE A 7 5.96 -1.05 -4.28
C ILE A 7 6.34 -0.26 -3.03
N ARG A 8 7.56 -0.45 -2.53
CA ARG A 8 8.05 0.26 -1.34
C ARG A 8 8.07 1.78 -1.57
N GLY A 9 8.48 2.23 -2.75
CA GLY A 9 8.48 3.64 -3.13
C GLY A 9 7.08 4.25 -3.02
N LEU A 10 6.08 3.57 -3.59
CA LEU A 10 4.68 4.01 -3.57
C LEU A 10 4.11 4.01 -2.15
N LEU A 11 4.30 2.95 -1.37
CA LEU A 11 3.85 2.87 0.02
C LEU A 11 4.49 3.97 0.89
N THR A 12 5.78 4.24 0.70
CA THR A 12 6.49 5.31 1.41
C THR A 12 5.93 6.70 1.04
N LYS A 13 5.62 6.91 -0.24
CA LYS A 13 5.04 8.16 -0.74
C LYS A 13 3.64 8.40 -0.14
N ILE A 14 2.80 7.37 0.00
CA ILE A 14 1.50 7.47 0.69
C ILE A 14 1.65 8.01 2.12
N LEU A 15 2.68 7.57 2.85
CA LEU A 15 2.92 8.04 4.21
C LEU A 15 3.43 9.49 4.26
N ARG A 16 4.32 9.87 3.34
CA ARG A 16 5.07 11.13 3.38
C ARG A 16 4.37 12.31 2.71
N GLU A 17 3.46 12.06 1.76
CA GLU A 17 2.85 13.12 0.95
C GLU A 17 1.32 13.11 1.09
N PRO A 18 0.76 13.71 2.17
CA PRO A 18 -0.68 13.73 2.41
C PRO A 18 -1.51 14.26 1.23
N SER A 19 -1.01 15.28 0.54
CA SER A 19 -1.69 15.91 -0.60
C SER A 19 -1.76 15.01 -1.84
N SER A 20 -0.89 14.02 -1.98
CA SER A 20 -0.83 13.11 -3.13
C SER A 20 -1.33 11.69 -2.83
N ARG A 21 -1.80 11.42 -1.61
CA ARG A 21 -2.25 10.08 -1.15
C ARG A 21 -3.23 9.41 -2.10
N LYS A 22 -4.31 10.10 -2.46
CA LYS A 22 -5.36 9.55 -3.34
C LYS A 22 -4.78 9.06 -4.67
N GLU A 23 -3.91 9.87 -5.27
CA GLU A 23 -3.31 9.54 -6.56
C GLU A 23 -2.28 8.43 -6.41
N THR A 24 -1.50 8.46 -5.32
CA THR A 24 -0.47 7.46 -5.04
C THR A 24 -1.06 6.09 -4.69
N VAL A 25 -2.20 6.02 -4.01
CA VAL A 25 -2.94 4.76 -3.78
C VAL A 25 -3.36 4.15 -5.12
N LYS A 26 -3.94 4.95 -6.02
CA LYS A 26 -4.32 4.48 -7.36
C LYS A 26 -3.11 4.03 -8.19
N GLU A 27 -2.00 4.74 -8.06
CA GLU A 27 -0.73 4.39 -8.70
C GLU A 27 -0.23 3.03 -8.20
N PHE A 28 -0.26 2.82 -6.88
CA PHE A 28 0.05 1.54 -6.24
C PHE A 28 -0.85 0.40 -6.73
N GLU A 29 -2.18 0.57 -6.68
CA GLU A 29 -3.15 -0.45 -7.13
C GLU A 29 -2.92 -0.83 -8.60
N ARG A 30 -2.73 0.18 -9.47
CA ARG A 30 -2.45 -0.04 -10.89
C ARG A 30 -1.13 -0.76 -11.10
N TYR A 31 -0.08 -0.34 -10.40
CA TYR A 31 1.24 -0.97 -10.51
C TYR A 31 1.16 -2.42 -10.08
N TYR A 32 0.60 -2.68 -8.90
CA TYR A 32 0.48 -4.01 -8.32
C TYR A 32 -0.39 -4.95 -9.17
N GLY A 33 -1.55 -4.48 -9.63
CA GLY A 33 -2.42 -5.23 -10.53
C GLY A 33 -1.79 -5.50 -11.90
N GLY A 34 -0.82 -4.68 -12.31
CA GLY A 34 -0.04 -4.85 -13.55
C GLY A 34 1.14 -5.82 -13.43
N ILE A 35 1.46 -6.32 -12.22
CA ILE A 35 2.58 -7.25 -12.03
C ILE A 35 2.21 -8.61 -12.65
N GLY A 36 2.88 -8.93 -13.76
CA GLY A 36 2.68 -10.21 -14.45
C GLY A 36 3.08 -11.43 -13.61
N THR A 37 2.54 -12.60 -13.97
CA THR A 37 2.72 -13.87 -13.23
C THR A 37 4.18 -14.23 -12.93
N ILE A 38 5.08 -13.99 -13.88
CA ILE A 38 6.52 -14.26 -13.70
C ILE A 38 7.12 -13.39 -12.60
N ALA A 39 6.78 -12.10 -12.57
CA ALA A 39 7.25 -11.18 -11.55
C ALA A 39 6.63 -11.49 -10.18
N ARG A 40 5.34 -11.87 -10.11
CA ARG A 40 4.72 -12.31 -8.85
C ARG A 40 5.45 -13.51 -8.24
N ARG A 41 5.90 -14.49 -9.05
CA ARG A 41 6.68 -15.63 -8.55
C ARG A 41 8.00 -15.23 -7.87
N SER A 42 8.59 -14.09 -8.24
CA SER A 42 9.82 -13.58 -7.62
C SER A 42 9.61 -12.82 -6.31
N ILE A 43 8.38 -12.44 -5.98
CA ILE A 43 8.04 -11.66 -4.78
C ILE A 43 7.96 -12.56 -3.53
N GLY A 44 7.61 -13.85 -3.70
CA GLY A 44 7.42 -14.80 -2.60
C GLY A 44 5.98 -14.80 -2.06
N GLY A 45 5.50 -15.95 -1.57
CA GLY A 45 4.11 -16.16 -1.15
C GLY A 45 3.69 -15.21 -0.03
N ASP A 46 4.40 -15.23 1.10
CA ASP A 46 4.09 -14.41 2.27
C ASP A 46 4.04 -12.90 1.94
N VAL A 47 4.93 -12.44 1.05
CA VAL A 47 4.96 -11.04 0.62
C VAL A 47 3.77 -10.71 -0.28
N LEU A 48 3.38 -11.61 -1.17
CA LEU A 48 2.18 -11.44 -1.97
C LEU A 48 0.93 -11.38 -1.10
N ASP A 49 0.81 -12.25 -0.09
CA ASP A 49 -0.33 -12.27 0.82
C ASP A 49 -0.48 -10.92 1.55
N ILE A 50 0.62 -10.38 2.08
CA ILE A 50 0.63 -9.03 2.71
C ILE A 50 0.15 -7.94 1.74
N LEU A 51 0.58 -8.01 0.47
CA LEU A 51 0.23 -7.00 -0.54
C LEU A 51 -1.21 -7.16 -1.04
N ASP A 52 -1.69 -8.39 -1.17
CA ASP A 52 -3.08 -8.71 -1.55
C ASP A 52 -4.04 -8.24 -0.45
N ASP A 53 -3.72 -8.48 0.83
CA ASP A 53 -4.48 -7.95 1.97
C ASP A 53 -4.53 -6.42 1.97
N LEU A 54 -3.38 -5.77 1.76
CA LEU A 54 -3.33 -4.30 1.68
C LEU A 54 -4.19 -3.77 0.52
N VAL A 55 -4.11 -4.38 -0.67
CA VAL A 55 -4.93 -3.95 -1.82
C VAL A 55 -6.42 -4.12 -1.53
N TYR A 56 -6.79 -5.20 -0.83
CA TYR A 56 -8.16 -5.40 -0.39
C TYR A 56 -8.64 -4.29 0.56
N ASP A 57 -7.82 -3.92 1.55
CA ASP A 57 -8.14 -2.83 2.47
C ASP A 57 -8.25 -1.48 1.74
N LEU A 58 -7.30 -1.18 0.85
CA LEU A 58 -7.24 0.09 0.11
C LEU A 58 -8.47 0.32 -0.79
N ALA A 59 -9.18 -0.74 -1.19
CA ALA A 59 -10.44 -0.62 -1.92
C ALA A 59 -11.52 0.15 -1.14
N PHE A 60 -11.41 0.26 0.18
CA PHE A 60 -12.32 1.01 1.06
C PHE A 60 -11.81 2.41 1.43
N TYR A 61 -10.65 2.83 0.91
CA TYR A 61 -10.12 4.16 1.17
C TYR A 61 -10.87 5.24 0.38
N VAL A 62 -11.47 6.20 1.10
CA VAL A 62 -12.17 7.34 0.54
C VAL A 62 -11.71 8.63 1.25
N PRO A 63 -10.90 9.48 0.57
CA PRO A 63 -10.39 10.71 1.19
C PRO A 63 -11.48 11.75 1.44
N ASP A 64 -12.44 11.85 0.51
CA ASP A 64 -13.54 12.81 0.58
C ASP A 64 -14.51 12.46 1.73
N PRO A 65 -14.67 13.33 2.75
CA PRO A 65 -15.51 13.03 3.91
C PRO A 65 -17.00 12.85 3.56
N ALA A 66 -17.51 13.57 2.56
CA ALA A 66 -18.92 13.50 2.18
C ALA A 66 -19.25 12.16 1.52
N THR A 67 -18.37 11.66 0.64
CA THR A 67 -18.48 10.34 0.04
C THR A 67 -18.28 9.25 1.08
N ARG A 68 -17.30 9.41 1.98
CA ARG A 68 -17.03 8.45 3.07
C ARG A 68 -18.23 8.28 4.01
N ALA A 69 -19.00 9.34 4.27
CA ALA A 69 -20.19 9.26 5.12
C ALA A 69 -21.34 8.43 4.52
N GLN A 70 -21.25 8.04 3.25
CA GLN A 70 -22.27 7.25 2.57
C GLN A 70 -22.20 5.75 2.92
N ASP A 71 -21.05 5.24 3.35
CA ASP A 71 -20.87 3.83 3.71
C ASP A 71 -19.91 3.68 4.91
N PRO A 72 -20.33 3.01 6.01
CA PRO A 72 -19.49 2.85 7.20
C PRO A 72 -18.24 1.98 7.00
N SER A 73 -18.16 1.22 5.89
CA SER A 73 -16.94 0.48 5.54
C SER A 73 -15.82 1.40 5.06
N TYR A 74 -16.14 2.58 4.52
CA TYR A 74 -15.16 3.51 4.01
C TYR A 74 -14.35 4.19 5.11
N TYR A 75 -13.07 4.42 4.84
CA TYR A 75 -12.17 5.08 5.77
C TYR A 75 -11.33 6.18 5.13
N GLY A 76 -10.84 7.10 5.95
CA GLY A 76 -10.00 8.23 5.52
C GLY A 76 -8.52 8.06 5.86
N ASP A 77 -7.77 9.14 5.70
CA ASP A 77 -6.32 9.21 5.85
C ASP A 77 -5.77 8.59 7.15
N GLU A 78 -6.46 8.74 8.27
CA GLU A 78 -5.99 8.20 9.56
C GLU A 78 -5.85 6.68 9.55
N ARG A 79 -6.80 5.97 8.92
CA ARG A 79 -6.74 4.52 8.78
C ARG A 79 -5.82 4.13 7.64
N LEU A 80 -5.83 4.86 6.52
CA LEU A 80 -4.87 4.63 5.42
C LEU A 80 -3.42 4.58 5.91
N VAL A 81 -3.02 5.55 6.73
CA VAL A 81 -1.65 5.60 7.30
C VAL A 81 -1.36 4.36 8.15
N LYS A 82 -2.34 3.88 8.92
CA LYS A 82 -2.19 2.68 9.76
C LYS A 82 -2.02 1.42 8.91
N GLU A 83 -2.88 1.22 7.90
CA GLU A 83 -2.80 0.02 7.06
C GLU A 83 -1.46 -0.03 6.29
N VAL A 84 -1.02 1.12 5.75
CA VAL A 84 0.26 1.20 5.02
C VAL A 84 1.46 1.03 5.96
N ASP A 85 1.43 1.58 7.17
CA ASP A 85 2.48 1.38 8.18
C ASP A 85 2.56 -0.09 8.64
N VAL A 86 1.41 -0.74 8.85
CA VAL A 86 1.33 -2.17 9.18
C VAL A 86 1.91 -3.02 8.05
N ALA A 87 1.48 -2.79 6.81
CA ALA A 87 2.00 -3.53 5.66
C ALA A 87 3.53 -3.37 5.52
N LEU A 88 4.07 -2.15 5.64
CA LEU A 88 5.52 -1.92 5.60
C LEU A 88 6.28 -2.65 6.72
N ARG A 89 5.70 -2.76 7.93
CA ARG A 89 6.30 -3.54 9.02
C ARG A 89 6.27 -5.04 8.73
N LEU A 90 5.17 -5.57 8.21
CA LEU A 90 5.04 -6.98 7.82
C LEU A 90 6.02 -7.34 6.70
N LEU A 91 6.15 -6.47 5.68
CA LEU A 91 7.16 -6.60 4.63
C LEU A 91 8.59 -6.65 5.23
N SER A 92 8.89 -5.78 6.18
CA SER A 92 10.17 -5.80 6.89
C SER A 92 10.42 -7.09 7.66
N GLN A 93 9.39 -7.68 8.26
CA GLN A 93 9.49 -8.96 8.96
C GLN A 93 9.69 -10.14 7.99
N ALA A 94 9.13 -10.05 6.78
CA ALA A 94 9.36 -10.99 5.69
C ALA A 94 10.72 -10.84 4.99
N GLY A 95 11.62 -10.00 5.52
CA GLY A 95 12.98 -9.80 4.99
C GLY A 95 13.07 -8.76 3.88
N ILE A 96 11.99 -8.05 3.56
CA ILE A 96 12.01 -6.93 2.64
C ILE A 96 12.48 -5.68 3.39
N VAL A 97 13.76 -5.34 3.27
CA VAL A 97 14.35 -4.21 4.00
C VAL A 97 13.63 -2.90 3.65
N VAL A 98 12.87 -2.39 4.62
CA VAL A 98 12.33 -1.02 4.59
C VAL A 98 13.33 -0.14 5.34
N PRO A 99 14.01 0.81 4.67
CA PRO A 99 14.75 1.83 5.41
C PRO A 99 13.72 2.69 6.13
N LEU A 100 13.46 2.35 7.39
CA LEU A 100 12.77 3.24 8.33
C LEU A 100 13.62 4.50 8.38
N GLY A 101 13.13 5.56 7.73
CA GLY A 101 13.75 6.88 7.81
C GLY A 101 13.98 7.17 9.29
N GLN A 102 15.24 7.37 9.66
CA GLN A 102 15.63 7.63 11.03
C GLN A 102 14.76 8.75 11.58
N ARG A 103 14.12 8.47 12.72
CA ARG A 103 13.39 9.46 13.51
C ARG A 103 14.30 10.62 13.91
#